data_AF-A0A8I0MX85-F1
#
_entry.id   AF-A0A8I0MX85-F1
#
_cell.length_a   1.000
_cell.length_b   1.000
_cell.length_c   1.000
_cell.angle_alpha   90.00
_cell.angle_beta   90.00
_cell.angle_gamma   90.00
#
_symmetry.space_group_name_H-M   'P 1'
#
loop_
_entity.id
_entity.type
_entity.pdbx_description
1 polymer ?
#
loop_
_entity_poly.entity_id
_entity_poly.type
_entity_poly.pdbx_seq_one_letter_code
_entity_poly.pdbx_strand_id
1 'polypeptide(L)'
;MKVMHEGRLIATIGGNLSLSQIESYLAENSVELPMDQLDFIYEREEALQYRKLSYLQESDPLYMEWQYDQTPESKQAWIDKVAEIKARYPLPAA
;
A
#
# COMPACT_ATOMS: atom_id res chain seq x y z
N MET A 1 1.34 11.06 2.38
CA MET A 1 0.96 10.12 3.44
C MET A 1 1.38 10.68 4.77
N LYS A 2 0.51 10.58 5.78
CA LYS A 2 0.80 10.92 7.17
C LYS A 2 1.12 9.63 7.92
N VAL A 3 2.21 9.65 8.67
CA VAL A 3 2.59 8.58 9.59
C VAL A 3 2.19 9.01 10.99
N MET A 4 1.30 8.26 11.62
CA MET A 4 0.80 8.54 12.96
C MET A 4 1.26 7.46 13.93
N HIS A 5 1.41 7.81 15.21
CA HIS A 5 1.65 6.86 16.30
C HIS A 5 0.82 7.30 17.49
N GLU A 6 -0.03 6.42 18.02
CA GLU A 6 -0.94 6.73 19.14
C GLU A 6 -1.76 8.02 18.94
N GLY A 7 -2.19 8.29 17.70
CA GLY A 7 -2.93 9.50 17.33
C GLY A 7 -2.10 10.78 17.17
N ARG A 8 -0.78 10.72 17.36
CA ARG A 8 0.15 11.83 17.11
C ARG A 8 0.78 11.75 15.73
N LEU A 9 0.85 12.88 15.02
CA LEU A 9 1.58 12.98 13.75
C LEU A 9 3.09 12.87 14.00
N ILE A 10 3.72 11.87 13.39
CA ILE A 10 5.16 11.62 13.47
C ILE A 10 5.87 12.19 12.25
N ALA A 11 5.35 11.92 11.05
CA ALA A 11 5.92 12.40 9.81
C ALA A 11 4.88 12.63 8.72
N THR A 12 5.20 13.51 7.77
CA THR A 12 4.46 13.63 6.50
C THR A 12 5.41 13.29 5.37
N ILE A 13 5.11 12.20 4.67
CA ILE A 13 5.92 11.66 3.58
C ILE A 13 5.20 11.95 2.27
N GLY A 14 5.89 12.57 1.31
CA GLY A 14 5.39 12.75 -0.04
C GLY A 14 5.93 11.68 -0.99
N GLY A 15 5.10 11.16 -1.89
CA GLY A 15 5.51 10.26 -2.97
C GLY A 15 5.33 8.78 -2.67
N ASN A 16 5.28 7.97 -3.74
CA ASN A 16 5.06 6.52 -3.67
C ASN A 16 6.32 5.82 -3.16
N LEU A 17 6.42 5.66 -1.84
CA LEU A 17 7.51 4.92 -1.20
C LEU A 17 7.06 3.50 -0.85
N SER A 18 7.95 2.53 -1.07
CA SER A 18 7.81 1.19 -0.53
C SER A 18 7.97 1.19 0.99
N LEU A 19 7.57 0.10 1.66
CA LEU A 19 7.74 -0.05 3.10
C LEU A 19 9.20 0.12 3.55
N SER A 20 10.16 -0.42 2.79
CA SER A 20 11.58 -0.27 3.14
C SER A 20 12.07 1.16 2.96
N GLN A 21 11.53 1.90 1.98
CA GLN A 21 11.88 3.31 1.80
C GLN A 21 11.29 4.17 2.91
N ILE A 22 10.08 3.84 3.39
CA ILE A 22 9.47 4.50 4.54
C ILE A 22 10.29 4.23 5.80
N GLU A 23 10.70 2.97 6.03
CA GLU A 23 11.55 2.60 7.16
C GLU A 23 12.88 3.37 7.15
N SER A 24 13.57 3.41 6.00
CA SER A 24 14.80 4.21 5.85
C SER A 24 14.55 5.69 6.14
N TYR A 25 13.46 6.27 5.60
CA TYR A 25 13.11 7.67 5.84
C TYR A 25 12.88 7.95 7.32
N LEU A 26 12.17 7.08 8.04
CA LEU A 26 11.91 7.24 9.47
C LEU A 26 13.20 7.12 10.28
N ALA A 27 14.06 6.16 9.96
CA ALA A 27 15.37 6.01 10.60
C ALA A 27 16.27 7.24 10.39
N GLU A 28 16.32 7.79 9.17
CA GLU A 28 17.05 9.02 8.86
C GLU A 28 16.55 10.23 9.66
N ASN A 29 15.25 10.26 9.98
CA ASN A 29 14.63 11.32 10.77
C ASN A 29 14.60 11.01 12.29
N SER A 30 15.42 10.05 12.75
CA SER A 30 15.53 9.66 14.17
C SER A 30 14.19 9.17 14.78
N VAL A 31 13.33 8.57 13.96
CA VAL A 31 12.10 7.91 14.40
C VAL A 31 12.38 6.41 14.54
N GLU A 32 12.65 5.96 15.76
CA GLU A 32 12.92 4.56 16.11
C GLU A 32 11.65 3.84 16.59
N LEU A 33 10.57 3.94 15.83
CA LEU A 33 9.31 3.25 16.13
C LEU A 33 9.17 2.02 15.23
N PRO A 34 8.73 0.88 15.78
CA PRO A 34 8.48 -0.30 14.95
C PRO A 34 7.26 -0.05 14.06
N MET A 35 7.34 -0.50 12.81
CA MET A 35 6.35 -0.19 11.77
C MET A 35 4.93 -0.68 12.10
N ASP A 36 4.81 -1.71 12.94
CA ASP A 36 3.53 -2.28 13.40
C ASP A 36 2.79 -1.37 14.41
N GLN A 37 3.47 -0.37 14.97
CA GLN A 37 2.89 0.64 15.86
C GLN A 37 2.53 1.95 15.13
N LEU A 38 2.70 1.98 13.80
CA LEU A 38 2.46 3.16 12.99
C LEU A 38 1.18 3.01 12.17
N ASP A 39 0.36 4.06 12.20
CA ASP A 39 -0.78 4.18 11.30
C ASP A 39 -0.40 5.01 10.08
N PHE A 40 -0.61 4.42 8.90
CA PHE A 40 -0.38 5.09 7.62
C PHE A 40 -1.69 5.65 7.08
N ILE A 41 -1.82 6.97 7.14
CA ILE A 41 -3.00 7.68 6.64
C ILE A 41 -2.66 8.30 5.29
N TYR A 42 -3.33 7.82 4.25
CA TYR A 42 -3.22 8.36 2.91
C TYR A 42 -4.35 9.35 2.65
N GLU A 43 -4.04 10.47 1.99
CA GLU A 43 -5.08 11.29 1.38
C GLU A 43 -5.73 10.50 0.24
N ARG A 44 -7.00 10.79 -0.07
CA ARG A 44 -7.79 9.99 -1.02
C ARG A 44 -7.09 9.85 -2.39
N GLU A 45 -6.66 10.97 -2.96
CA GLU A 45 -6.02 11.02 -4.28
C GLU A 45 -4.70 10.25 -4.28
N GLU A 46 -3.94 10.35 -3.20
CA GLU A 46 -2.67 9.65 -3.02
C GLU A 46 -2.86 8.13 -2.94
N ALA A 47 -3.82 7.68 -2.13
CA ALA A 47 -4.20 6.26 -2.04
C ALA A 47 -4.64 5.71 -3.40
N LEU A 48 -5.44 6.47 -4.16
CA LEU A 48 -5.86 6.07 -5.50
C LEU A 48 -4.68 5.98 -6.48
N GLN A 49 -3.73 6.91 -6.41
CA GLN A 49 -2.53 6.88 -7.23
C GLN A 49 -1.66 5.65 -6.92
N TYR A 50 -1.44 5.32 -5.64
CA TYR A 50 -0.65 4.14 -5.26
C TYR A 50 -1.33 2.84 -5.63
N ARG A 51 -2.65 2.72 -5.41
CA ARG A 51 -3.42 1.57 -5.90
C ARG A 51 -3.28 1.39 -7.40
N LYS A 52 -3.39 2.47 -8.19
CA LYS A 52 -3.25 2.40 -9.66
C LYS A 52 -1.88 1.86 -10.07
N LEU A 53 -0.80 2.34 -9.45
CA LEU A 53 0.55 1.87 -9.74
C LEU A 53 0.74 0.40 -9.33
N SER A 54 0.27 0.02 -8.15
CA SER A 54 0.33 -1.38 -7.68
C SER A 54 -0.53 -2.32 -8.52
N TYR A 55 -1.70 -1.89 -9.01
CA TYR A 55 -2.49 -2.73 -9.91
C TYR A 55 -1.71 -3.03 -11.18
N LEU A 56 -1.14 -1.99 -11.81
CA LEU A 56 -0.36 -2.14 -13.04
C LEU A 56 0.84 -3.10 -12.87
N GLN A 57 1.50 -3.07 -11.71
CA GLN A 57 2.73 -3.82 -11.46
C GLN A 57 2.49 -5.22 -10.87
N GLU A 58 1.49 -5.36 -10.00
CA GLU A 58 1.32 -6.55 -9.14
C GLU A 58 0.05 -7.35 -9.49
N SER A 59 -1.06 -6.69 -9.87
CA SER A 59 -2.36 -7.35 -10.04
C SER A 59 -2.73 -7.61 -11.50
N ASP A 60 -2.43 -6.69 -12.40
CA ASP A 60 -2.79 -6.77 -13.81
C ASP A 60 -2.12 -7.97 -14.51
N PRO A 61 -0.84 -8.33 -14.21
CA PRO A 61 -0.25 -9.57 -14.74
C PRO A 61 -1.04 -10.83 -14.35
N LEU A 62 -1.48 -10.92 -13.08
CA LEU A 62 -2.26 -12.06 -12.59
C LEU A 62 -3.64 -12.15 -13.26
N TYR A 63 -4.26 -11.00 -13.53
CA TYR A 63 -5.49 -10.96 -14.31
C TYR A 63 -5.27 -11.50 -15.72
N MET A 64 -4.18 -11.11 -16.39
CA MET A 64 -3.85 -11.61 -17.73
C MET A 64 -3.58 -13.12 -17.75
N GLU A 65 -2.89 -13.64 -16.74
CA GLU A 65 -2.71 -15.10 -16.55
C GLU A 65 -4.07 -15.80 -16.40
N TRP A 66 -4.94 -15.30 -15.53
CA TRP A 66 -6.28 -15.85 -15.37
C TRP A 66 -7.13 -15.78 -16.65
N GLN A 67 -7.02 -14.71 -17.45
CA GLN A 67 -7.74 -14.60 -18.72
C GLN A 67 -7.34 -15.72 -19.72
N TYR A 68 -6.11 -16.21 -19.63
CA TYR A 68 -5.61 -17.31 -20.46
C TYR A 68 -5.96 -18.69 -19.87
N ASP A 69 -5.56 -18.94 -18.62
CA ASP A 69 -5.70 -20.27 -17.99
C ASP A 69 -7.12 -20.57 -17.48
N GLN A 70 -7.87 -19.52 -17.12
CA GLN A 70 -9.26 -19.56 -16.65
C GLN A 70 -9.53 -20.48 -15.45
N THR A 71 -8.49 -20.78 -14.66
CA THR A 71 -8.61 -21.63 -13.47
C THR A 71 -9.18 -20.87 -12.27
N PRO A 72 -9.87 -21.56 -11.35
CA PRO A 72 -10.28 -20.96 -10.07
C PRO A 72 -9.11 -20.42 -9.26
N GLU A 73 -7.96 -21.10 -9.30
CA GLU A 73 -6.76 -20.75 -8.52
C GLU A 73 -6.13 -19.44 -9.02
N SER A 74 -5.98 -19.26 -10.34
CA SER A 74 -5.45 -18.02 -10.92
C SER A 74 -6.38 -16.82 -10.68
N LYS A 75 -7.70 -17.05 -10.74
CA LYS A 75 -8.69 -16.04 -10.35
C LYS A 75 -8.54 -15.64 -8.90
N GLN A 76 -8.37 -16.60 -7.99
CA GLN A 76 -8.23 -16.34 -6.57
C GLN A 76 -6.95 -15.56 -6.28
N ALA A 77 -5.83 -15.93 -6.90
CA ALA A 77 -4.56 -15.22 -6.77
C ALA A 77 -4.68 -13.75 -7.16
N TRP A 78 -5.38 -13.44 -8.27
CA TRP A 78 -5.66 -12.07 -8.68
C TRP A 78 -6.51 -11.31 -7.64
N ILE A 79 -7.62 -11.91 -7.18
CA ILE A 79 -8.51 -11.28 -6.20
C ILE A 79 -7.78 -11.01 -4.88
N ASP A 80 -6.98 -11.96 -4.42
CA ASP A 80 -6.18 -11.84 -3.20
C ASP A 80 -5.18 -10.69 -3.32
N LYS A 81 -4.51 -10.57 -4.47
CA LYS A 81 -3.59 -9.45 -4.71
C LYS A 81 -4.30 -8.10 -4.73
N VAL A 82 -5.48 -8.00 -5.33
CA VAL A 82 -6.29 -6.78 -5.29
C VAL A 82 -6.67 -6.43 -3.83
N ALA A 83 -7.05 -7.42 -3.04
CA ALA A 83 -7.40 -7.22 -1.63
C ALA A 83 -6.18 -6.74 -0.81
N GLU A 84 -5.01 -7.35 -1.02
CA GLU A 84 -3.76 -6.94 -0.39
C GLU A 84 -3.40 -5.49 -0.74
N ILE A 85 -3.46 -5.09 -2.02
CA ILE A 85 -3.19 -3.71 -2.46
C ILE A 85 -4.15 -2.72 -1.80
N LYS A 86 -5.44 -3.08 -1.68
CA LYS A 86 -6.44 -2.23 -1.01
C LYS A 86 -6.18 -2.09 0.48
N ALA A 87 -5.72 -3.15 1.14
CA ALA A 87 -5.34 -3.14 2.55
C ALA A 87 -4.06 -2.33 2.79
N ARG A 88 -3.09 -2.41 1.87
CA ARG A 88 -1.83 -1.63 1.92
C ARG A 88 -2.08 -0.12 1.77
N TYR A 89 -3.04 0.26 0.93
CA TYR A 89 -3.39 1.66 0.67
C TYR A 89 -4.88 1.90 0.96
N PRO A 90 -5.31 1.96 2.24
CA PRO A 90 -6.70 2.20 2.59
C PRO A 90 -7.15 3.58 2.10
N LEU A 91 -8.39 3.68 1.62
CA LEU A 91 -8.99 4.98 1.33
C LEU A 91 -9.50 5.59 2.65
N PRO A 92 -9.35 6.90 2.85
CA PRO A 92 -9.93 7.55 4.02
C PRO A 92 -11.46 7.40 3.98
N ALA A 93 -12.06 7.30 5.17
CA ALA A 93 -13.52 7.38 5.32
C ALA A 93 -14.01 8.67 4.66
N ALA A 94 -15.09 8.58 3.88
CA ALA A 94 -15.68 9.72 3.19
C ALA A 94 -16.35 10.70 4.17
#